data_AF-A0A937PLQ1-F1
#
_entry.id   AF-A0A937PLQ1-F1
#
_cell.length_a   1.000
_cell.length_b   1.000
_cell.length_c   1.000
_cell.angle_alpha   90.00
_cell.angle_beta   90.00
_cell.angle_gamma   90.00
#
_symmetry.space_group_name_H-M   'P 1'
#
loop_
_entity.id
_entity.type
_entity.pdbx_description
1 polymer ?
#
loop_
_entity_poly.entity_id
_entity_poly.type
_entity_poly.pdbx_seq_one_letter_code
_entity_poly.pdbx_strand_id
1 'polypeptide(L)'
;MIEIVYIFCGWILGLLGQPIVSKIEKYYRRNDLKIAIYSELKNLGVRLAAVCYKIEMHLGIRDKSTLRWVKSIYERYRVDYPKGLSEAIEKLLQSPDEQFNIATNLFKGDETIGLSLKTYSLPFSESIVEHLSIFNSKFQRDIFEIRAQISILNEEVENAMFYFRLTFDPSCMNTNKDIIRSNINNGYKEI
;
A
#
# COMPACT_ATOMS: atom_id res chain seq x y z
N MET A 1 -40.92 14.70 50.20
CA MET A 1 -40.43 15.51 49.05
C MET A 1 -39.06 15.05 48.56
N ILE A 2 -38.09 14.88 49.45
CA ILE A 2 -36.71 14.44 49.10
C ILE A 2 -36.67 13.06 48.42
N GLU A 3 -37.48 12.10 48.87
CA GLU A 3 -37.54 10.74 48.28
C GLU A 3 -38.01 10.72 46.81
N ILE A 4 -38.97 11.58 46.46
CA ILE A 4 -39.48 11.71 45.09
C ILE A 4 -38.39 12.22 44.15
N VAL A 5 -37.55 13.16 44.63
CA VAL A 5 -36.41 13.69 43.88
C VAL A 5 -35.39 12.58 43.60
N TYR A 6 -35.08 11.72 44.58
CA TYR A 6 -34.14 10.61 44.37
C TYR A 6 -34.65 9.58 43.36
N ILE A 7 -35.94 9.24 43.40
CA ILE A 7 -36.55 8.32 42.43
C ILE A 7 -36.50 8.92 41.02
N PHE A 8 -36.82 10.21 40.89
CA PHE A 8 -36.79 10.91 39.60
C PHE A 8 -35.36 11.01 39.04
N CYS A 9 -34.37 11.29 39.89
CA CYS A 9 -32.96 11.27 39.52
C CYS A 9 -32.48 9.89 39.06
N GLY A 10 -32.89 8.81 39.75
CA GLY A 10 -32.58 7.44 39.33
C GLY A 10 -33.15 7.10 37.95
N TRP A 11 -34.37 7.55 37.66
CA TRP A 11 -35.01 7.38 36.36
C TRP A 11 -34.29 8.14 35.25
N ILE A 12 -33.92 9.41 35.49
CA ILE A 12 -33.17 10.22 34.54
C ILE A 12 -31.79 9.61 34.29
N LEU A 13 -31.09 9.15 35.33
CA LEU A 13 -29.80 8.48 35.20
C LEU A 13 -29.92 7.17 34.40
N GLY A 14 -30.98 6.39 34.61
CA GLY A 14 -31.26 5.19 33.81
C GLY A 14 -31.52 5.51 32.33
N LEU A 15 -32.30 6.57 32.05
CA LEU A 15 -32.61 7.03 30.69
C LEU A 15 -31.39 7.64 29.97
N LEU A 16 -30.56 8.38 30.69
CA LEU A 16 -29.35 9.01 30.13
C LEU A 16 -28.18 8.03 30.04
N GLY A 17 -28.19 6.92 30.79
CA GLY A 17 -27.14 5.90 30.74
C GLY A 17 -26.95 5.32 29.34
N GLN A 18 -28.03 4.96 28.65
CA GLN A 18 -27.96 4.35 27.31
C GLN A 18 -27.34 5.29 26.24
N PRO A 19 -27.75 6.57 26.12
CA PRO A 19 -27.08 7.54 25.25
C PRO A 19 -25.60 7.77 25.58
N ILE A 20 -25.21 7.74 26.86
CA ILE A 20 -23.82 7.93 27.28
C ILE A 20 -22.98 6.71 26.90
N VAL A 21 -23.44 5.51 27.26
CA VAL A 21 -22.75 4.25 26.96
C VAL A 21 -22.60 4.09 25.45
N SER A 22 -23.65 4.29 24.67
CA SER A 22 -23.58 4.19 23.20
C SER A 22 -22.60 5.20 22.57
N LYS A 23 -22.49 6.42 23.10
CA LYS A 23 -21.47 7.39 22.65
C LYS A 23 -20.05 6.92 22.97
N ILE A 24 -19.85 6.36 24.17
CA ILE A 24 -18.56 5.82 24.61
C ILE A 24 -18.16 4.63 23.74
N GLU A 25 -19.06 3.67 23.52
CA GLU A 25 -18.86 2.53 22.63
C GLU A 25 -18.53 2.97 21.21
N LYS A 26 -19.26 3.96 20.66
CA LYS A 26 -18.97 4.52 19.34
C LYS A 26 -17.56 5.13 19.27
N TYR A 27 -17.12 5.78 20.34
CA TYR A 27 -15.76 6.35 20.41
C TYR A 27 -14.69 5.26 20.38
N TYR A 28 -14.80 4.23 21.22
CA TYR A 28 -13.86 3.11 21.27
C TYR A 28 -13.85 2.33 19.96
N ARG A 29 -15.02 1.95 19.45
CA ARG A 29 -15.16 1.26 18.16
C ARG A 29 -14.51 2.03 17.01
N ARG A 30 -14.72 3.35 16.96
CA ARG A 30 -14.08 4.21 15.95
C ARG A 30 -12.56 4.18 16.08
N ASN A 31 -12.03 4.22 17.30
CA ASN A 31 -10.59 4.19 17.54
C ASN A 31 -9.96 2.84 17.16
N ASP A 32 -10.61 1.73 17.51
CA ASP A 32 -10.11 0.39 17.22
C ASP A 32 -10.09 0.11 15.72
N LEU A 33 -11.18 0.46 15.02
CA LEU A 33 -11.26 0.39 13.56
C LEU A 33 -10.17 1.25 12.92
N LYS A 34 -9.95 2.47 13.43
CA LYS A 34 -8.90 3.37 12.93
C LYS A 34 -7.53 2.72 13.03
N ILE A 35 -7.18 2.14 14.19
CA ILE A 35 -5.91 1.45 14.42
C ILE A 35 -5.74 0.28 13.44
N ALA A 36 -6.76 -0.54 13.27
CA ALA A 36 -6.72 -1.69 12.39
C ALA A 36 -6.54 -1.29 10.91
N ILE A 37 -7.29 -0.28 10.43
CA ILE A 37 -7.13 0.31 9.09
C ILE A 37 -5.69 0.82 8.91
N TYR A 38 -5.16 1.62 9.84
CA TYR A 38 -3.80 2.14 9.72
C TYR A 38 -2.74 1.05 9.70
N SER A 39 -2.94 -0.03 10.46
CA SER A 39 -2.03 -1.18 10.45
C SER A 39 -2.01 -1.86 9.08
N GLU A 40 -3.18 -2.08 8.48
CA GLU A 40 -3.31 -2.63 7.12
C GLU A 40 -2.64 -1.71 6.08
N LEU A 41 -2.95 -0.40 6.11
CA LEU A 41 -2.37 0.58 5.19
C LEU A 41 -0.86 0.73 5.36
N LYS A 42 -0.34 0.63 6.58
CA LYS A 42 1.10 0.59 6.87
C LYS A 42 1.75 -0.59 6.17
N ASN A 43 1.18 -1.79 6.32
CA ASN A 43 1.71 -3.01 5.70
C ASN A 43 1.65 -2.93 4.18
N LEU A 44 0.56 -2.38 3.63
CA LEU A 44 0.43 -2.11 2.20
C LEU A 44 1.55 -1.16 1.73
N GLY A 45 1.74 -0.02 2.41
CA GLY A 45 2.75 0.97 2.04
C GLY A 45 4.17 0.40 1.99
N VAL A 46 4.54 -0.44 2.96
CA VAL A 46 5.85 -1.12 2.94
C VAL A 46 5.98 -2.09 1.76
N ARG A 47 4.92 -2.88 1.48
CA ARG A 47 4.91 -3.80 0.33
C ARG A 47 5.04 -3.07 -0.99
N LEU A 48 4.30 -1.97 -1.17
CA LEU A 48 4.34 -1.14 -2.37
C LEU A 48 5.72 -0.50 -2.55
N ALA A 49 6.32 0.04 -1.49
CA ALA A 49 7.68 0.59 -1.54
C ALA A 49 8.71 -0.46 -1.99
N ALA A 50 8.59 -1.69 -1.49
CA ALA A 50 9.48 -2.79 -1.88
C ALA A 50 9.30 -3.19 -3.35
N VAL A 51 8.07 -3.13 -3.88
CA VAL A 51 7.81 -3.44 -5.30
C VAL A 51 8.26 -2.33 -6.22
N CYS A 52 7.99 -1.06 -5.89
CA CYS A 52 8.52 0.09 -6.62
C CYS A 52 10.05 0.02 -6.72
N TYR A 53 10.75 -0.23 -5.60
CA TYR A 53 12.20 -0.43 -5.58
C TYR A 53 12.66 -1.55 -6.53
N LYS A 54 11.94 -2.68 -6.57
CA LYS A 54 12.26 -3.81 -7.45
C LYS A 54 12.02 -3.50 -8.93
N ILE A 55 10.93 -2.79 -9.25
CA ILE A 55 10.61 -2.37 -10.61
C ILE A 55 11.68 -1.43 -11.13
N GLU A 56 12.03 -0.40 -10.35
CA GLU A 56 13.09 0.55 -10.74
C GLU A 56 14.45 -0.12 -10.88
N MET A 57 14.78 -1.06 -9.99
CA MET A 57 16.00 -1.86 -10.09
C MET A 57 16.00 -2.69 -11.37
N HIS A 58 14.88 -3.33 -11.72
CA HIS A 58 14.77 -4.13 -12.92
C HIS A 58 14.90 -3.28 -14.19
N LEU A 59 14.22 -2.14 -14.24
CA LEU A 59 14.23 -1.23 -15.38
C LEU A 59 15.52 -0.41 -15.50
N GLY A 60 16.31 -0.30 -14.42
CA GLY A 60 17.51 0.54 -14.38
C GLY A 60 17.21 2.04 -14.37
N ILE A 61 16.02 2.45 -13.95
CA ILE A 61 15.57 3.86 -13.92
C ILE A 61 15.61 4.48 -12.52
N ARG A 62 16.22 3.76 -11.57
CA ARG A 62 16.27 4.15 -10.16
C ARG A 62 16.94 5.50 -9.98
N ASP A 63 16.32 6.36 -9.17
CA ASP A 63 16.89 7.64 -8.77
C ASP A 63 17.08 7.75 -7.25
N LYS A 64 17.77 8.82 -6.82
CA LYS A 64 17.99 9.08 -5.39
C LYS A 64 16.72 9.52 -4.66
N SER A 65 15.73 10.09 -5.35
CA SER A 65 14.45 10.50 -4.77
C SER A 65 13.63 9.29 -4.33
N THR A 66 13.46 8.29 -5.19
CA THR A 66 12.75 7.06 -4.88
C THR A 66 13.44 6.31 -3.76
N LEU A 67 14.78 6.22 -3.77
CA LEU A 67 15.51 5.59 -2.66
C LEU A 67 15.27 6.29 -1.32
N ARG A 68 15.27 7.64 -1.30
CA ARG A 68 14.91 8.40 -0.09
C ARG A 68 13.47 8.15 0.33
N TRP A 69 12.54 8.08 -0.64
CA TRP A 69 11.14 7.79 -0.39
C TRP A 69 10.95 6.40 0.23
N VAL A 70 11.55 5.36 -0.36
CA VAL A 70 11.55 3.98 0.18
C VAL A 70 12.15 3.96 1.58
N LYS A 71 13.33 4.54 1.79
CA LYS A 71 13.97 4.66 3.11
C LYS A 71 13.02 5.29 4.14
N SER A 72 12.38 6.40 3.75
CA SER A 72 11.45 7.12 4.63
C SER A 72 10.24 6.29 5.03
N ILE A 73 9.75 5.39 4.16
CA ILE A 73 8.64 4.49 4.47
C ILE A 73 9.05 3.47 5.52
N TYR A 74 10.19 2.80 5.33
CA TYR A 74 10.71 1.82 6.29
C TYR A 74 11.01 2.45 7.65
N GLU A 75 11.64 3.64 7.67
CA GLU A 75 11.93 4.39 8.90
C GLU A 75 10.66 4.86 9.61
N ARG A 76 9.71 5.47 8.88
CA ARG A 76 8.43 5.95 9.43
C ARG A 76 7.68 4.82 10.12
N TYR A 77 7.68 3.65 9.51
CA TYR A 77 6.89 2.52 9.96
C TYR A 77 7.64 1.56 10.88
N ARG A 78 8.94 1.83 11.15
CA ARG A 78 9.82 1.01 11.98
C ARG A 78 9.74 -0.47 11.61
N VAL A 79 9.71 -0.74 10.30
CA VAL A 79 9.72 -2.11 9.78
C VAL A 79 11.17 -2.48 9.52
N ASP A 80 11.56 -3.68 9.94
CA ASP A 80 12.88 -4.19 9.68
C ASP A 80 13.12 -4.27 8.17
N TYR A 81 14.25 -3.71 7.75
CA TYR A 81 14.70 -3.87 6.40
C TYR A 81 15.00 -5.36 6.13
N PRO A 82 14.73 -5.86 4.93
CA PRO A 82 15.39 -7.06 4.45
C PRO A 82 16.90 -6.95 4.67
N LYS A 83 17.53 -8.06 5.06
CA LYS A 83 18.95 -8.08 5.45
C LYS A 83 19.82 -7.40 4.38
N GLY A 84 20.58 -6.38 4.80
CA GLY A 84 21.48 -5.62 3.93
C GLY A 84 20.83 -4.54 3.06
N LEU A 85 19.49 -4.42 3.01
CA LEU A 85 18.82 -3.41 2.19
C LEU A 85 19.07 -1.99 2.71
N SER A 86 18.99 -1.78 4.04
CA SER A 86 19.25 -0.46 4.65
C SER A 86 20.66 0.04 4.32
N GLU A 87 21.68 -0.78 4.56
CA GLU A 87 23.07 -0.45 4.27
C GLU A 87 23.30 -0.20 2.78
N ALA A 88 22.67 -0.99 1.91
CA ALA A 88 22.78 -0.80 0.46
C ALA A 88 22.15 0.53 0.03
N ILE A 89 20.97 0.86 0.54
CA ILE A 89 20.31 2.15 0.27
C ILE A 89 21.20 3.29 0.79
N GLU A 90 21.76 3.18 1.98
CA GLU A 90 22.61 4.22 2.58
C GLU A 90 23.86 4.48 1.74
N LYS A 91 24.56 3.40 1.34
CA LYS A 91 25.75 3.48 0.49
C LYS A 91 25.44 4.11 -0.86
N LEU A 92 24.31 3.76 -1.47
CA LEU A 92 23.88 4.33 -2.76
C LEU A 92 23.46 5.80 -2.63
N LEU A 93 22.86 6.20 -1.51
CA LEU A 93 22.49 7.60 -1.29
C LEU A 93 23.71 8.50 -1.04
N GLN A 94 24.76 7.96 -0.44
CA GLN A 94 26.02 8.65 -0.15
C GLN A 94 26.99 8.68 -1.33
N SER A 95 26.82 7.83 -2.34
CA SER A 95 27.73 7.78 -3.48
C SER A 95 27.57 9.01 -4.41
N PRO A 96 28.66 9.44 -5.07
CA PRO A 96 28.60 10.42 -6.14
C PRO A 96 27.66 9.98 -7.26
N ASP A 97 27.05 10.93 -7.99
CA ASP A 97 26.05 10.62 -9.02
C ASP A 97 26.60 9.72 -10.13
N GLU A 98 27.87 9.84 -10.50
CA GLU A 98 28.53 8.96 -11.45
C GLU A 98 28.56 7.50 -10.95
N GLN A 99 28.97 7.29 -9.70
CA GLN A 99 29.01 5.96 -9.09
C GLN A 99 27.61 5.38 -8.88
N PHE A 100 26.64 6.24 -8.57
CA PHE A 100 25.23 5.87 -8.48
C PHE A 100 24.71 5.34 -9.81
N ASN A 101 24.94 6.07 -10.90
CA ASN A 101 24.49 5.68 -12.24
C ASN A 101 25.16 4.38 -12.70
N ILE A 102 26.46 4.20 -12.41
CA ILE A 102 27.17 2.94 -12.68
C ILE A 102 26.50 1.79 -11.91
N ALA A 103 26.24 1.96 -10.61
CA ALA A 103 25.57 0.93 -9.80
C ALA A 103 24.16 0.62 -10.33
N THR A 104 23.37 1.63 -10.69
CA THR A 104 22.02 1.44 -11.25
C THR A 104 22.05 0.61 -12.53
N ASN A 105 23.02 0.86 -13.42
CA ASN A 105 23.18 0.09 -14.65
C ASN A 105 23.69 -1.34 -14.39
N LEU A 106 24.62 -1.52 -13.44
CA LEU A 106 25.16 -2.84 -13.08
C LEU A 106 24.10 -3.75 -12.45
N PHE A 107 23.18 -3.16 -11.68
CA PHE A 107 22.09 -3.87 -11.02
C PHE A 107 20.79 -3.88 -11.83
N LYS A 108 20.82 -3.39 -13.09
CA LYS A 108 19.68 -3.49 -14.00
C LYS A 108 19.33 -4.97 -14.17
N GLY A 109 18.04 -5.28 -14.10
CA GLY A 109 17.56 -6.64 -14.28
C GLY A 109 17.85 -7.16 -15.69
N ASP A 110 18.00 -8.47 -15.81
CA ASP A 110 18.08 -9.12 -17.12
C ASP A 110 16.73 -8.96 -17.84
N GLU A 111 16.76 -8.39 -19.05
CA GLU A 111 15.57 -8.17 -19.90
C GLU A 111 14.90 -9.48 -20.34
N THR A 112 15.54 -10.62 -20.12
CA THR A 112 14.98 -11.95 -20.36
C THR A 112 14.16 -12.50 -19.19
N ILE A 113 14.27 -11.90 -18.00
CA ILE A 113 13.59 -12.35 -16.78
C ILE A 113 12.49 -11.36 -16.41
N GLY A 114 11.22 -11.73 -16.63
CA GLY A 114 10.10 -10.88 -16.21
C GLY A 114 9.95 -10.80 -14.69
N LEU A 115 9.36 -9.69 -14.22
CA LEU A 115 8.94 -9.52 -12.83
C LEU A 115 7.63 -10.25 -12.56
N SER A 116 7.61 -11.05 -11.49
CA SER A 116 6.37 -11.62 -10.93
C SER A 116 5.67 -10.56 -10.08
N LEU A 117 4.87 -9.73 -10.74
CA LEU A 117 3.98 -8.78 -10.08
C LEU A 117 2.79 -9.51 -9.45
N LYS A 118 2.21 -8.90 -8.42
CA LYS A 118 1.09 -9.44 -7.66
C LYS A 118 0.09 -8.34 -7.39
N THR A 119 -1.19 -8.68 -7.43
CA THR A 119 -2.26 -7.78 -7.02
C THR A 119 -2.29 -7.59 -5.51
N TYR A 120 -2.90 -6.49 -5.08
CA TYR A 120 -3.04 -6.09 -3.69
C TYR A 120 -4.51 -5.98 -3.31
N SER A 121 -4.82 -6.33 -2.07
CA SER A 121 -6.16 -6.18 -1.50
C SER A 121 -6.07 -5.59 -0.11
N LEU A 122 -7.17 -5.01 0.34
CA LEU A 122 -7.33 -4.44 1.68
C LEU A 122 -8.46 -5.17 2.40
N PRO A 123 -8.28 -6.47 2.71
CA PRO A 123 -9.36 -7.33 3.19
C PRO A 123 -10.02 -6.81 4.46
N PHE A 124 -9.27 -6.21 5.38
CA PHE A 124 -9.84 -5.61 6.57
C PHE A 124 -10.70 -4.40 6.19
N SER A 125 -10.15 -3.44 5.46
CA SER A 125 -10.88 -2.25 5.01
C SER A 125 -12.13 -2.60 4.19
N GLU A 126 -12.08 -3.66 3.38
CA GLU A 126 -13.21 -4.20 2.62
C GLU A 126 -14.29 -4.80 3.54
N SER A 127 -13.90 -5.52 4.59
CA SER A 127 -14.85 -6.12 5.54
C SER A 127 -15.59 -5.10 6.41
N ILE A 128 -15.07 -3.88 6.56
CA ILE A 128 -15.63 -2.86 7.47
C ILE A 128 -16.28 -1.68 6.74
N VAL A 129 -16.54 -1.79 5.42
CA VAL A 129 -17.08 -0.70 4.60
C VAL A 129 -18.38 -0.14 5.18
N GLU A 130 -19.27 -1.01 5.63
CA GLU A 130 -20.55 -0.61 6.25
C GLU A 130 -20.37 0.19 7.55
N HIS A 131 -19.24 -0.02 8.23
CA HIS A 131 -18.89 0.68 9.46
C HIS A 131 -18.15 1.98 9.22
N LEU A 132 -17.78 2.32 7.99
CA LEU A 132 -17.07 3.57 7.68
C LEU A 132 -17.92 4.82 8.01
N SER A 133 -19.24 4.68 8.05
CA SER A 133 -20.19 5.72 8.47
C SER A 133 -19.93 6.29 9.88
N ILE A 134 -19.19 5.56 10.73
CA ILE A 134 -18.78 6.03 12.06
C ILE A 134 -17.73 7.14 12.02
N PHE A 135 -16.99 7.25 10.91
CA PHE A 135 -15.94 8.23 10.70
C PHE A 135 -16.48 9.51 10.05
N ASN A 136 -15.67 10.57 10.08
CA ASN A 136 -15.99 11.78 9.33
C ASN A 136 -15.86 11.55 7.82
N SER A 137 -16.51 12.41 7.03
CA SER A 137 -16.51 12.32 5.57
C SER A 137 -15.13 12.38 4.93
N LYS A 138 -14.20 13.15 5.53
CA LYS A 138 -12.81 13.22 5.06
C LYS A 138 -12.14 11.84 5.11
N PHE A 139 -12.20 11.18 6.27
CA PHE A 139 -11.60 9.86 6.44
C PHE A 139 -12.26 8.82 5.53
N GLN A 140 -13.59 8.85 5.39
CA GLN A 140 -14.29 7.95 4.46
C GLN A 140 -13.78 8.14 3.03
N ARG A 141 -13.70 9.39 2.56
CA ARG A 141 -13.17 9.71 1.23
C ARG A 141 -11.74 9.23 1.05
N ASP A 142 -10.87 9.49 2.02
CA ASP A 142 -9.45 9.09 1.93
C ASP A 142 -9.32 7.54 1.80
N ILE A 143 -10.17 6.76 2.48
CA ILE A 143 -10.21 5.30 2.34
C ILE A 143 -10.72 4.86 0.97
N PHE A 144 -11.79 5.48 0.47
CA PHE A 144 -12.30 5.16 -0.88
C PHE A 144 -11.30 5.52 -1.97
N GLU A 145 -10.59 6.64 -1.83
CA GLU A 145 -9.53 7.05 -2.75
C GLU A 145 -8.41 6.02 -2.78
N ILE A 146 -7.90 5.60 -1.62
CA ILE A 146 -6.86 4.56 -1.54
C ILE A 146 -7.33 3.28 -2.23
N ARG A 147 -8.59 2.86 -2.03
CA ARG A 147 -9.15 1.67 -2.69
C ARG A 147 -9.22 1.83 -4.21
N ALA A 148 -9.62 3.00 -4.70
CA ALA A 148 -9.64 3.30 -6.13
C ALA A 148 -8.23 3.21 -6.71
N GLN A 149 -7.24 3.81 -6.06
CA GLN A 149 -5.83 3.76 -6.49
C GLN A 149 -5.28 2.33 -6.51
N ILE A 150 -5.64 1.49 -5.53
CA ILE A 150 -5.26 0.08 -5.53
C ILE A 150 -5.95 -0.71 -6.65
N SER A 151 -7.20 -0.38 -6.99
CA SER A 151 -7.88 -0.99 -8.14
C SER A 151 -7.17 -0.67 -9.45
N ILE A 152 -6.84 0.62 -9.67
CA ILE A 152 -6.12 1.08 -10.87
C ILE A 152 -4.74 0.38 -10.95
N LEU A 153 -4.00 0.35 -9.84
CA LEU A 153 -2.73 -0.36 -9.77
C LEU A 153 -2.87 -1.86 -10.12
N ASN A 154 -3.94 -2.51 -9.64
CA ASN A 154 -4.18 -3.92 -9.93
C ASN A 154 -4.50 -4.15 -11.41
N GLU A 155 -5.24 -3.24 -12.06
CA GLU A 155 -5.49 -3.30 -13.50
C GLU A 155 -4.17 -3.26 -14.29
N GLU A 156 -3.24 -2.37 -13.91
CA GLU A 156 -1.92 -2.31 -14.55
C GLU A 156 -1.07 -3.56 -14.29
N VAL A 157 -1.11 -4.09 -13.06
CA VAL A 157 -0.46 -5.37 -12.73
C VAL A 157 -1.04 -6.51 -13.58
N GLU A 158 -2.35 -6.58 -13.75
CA GLU A 158 -3.00 -7.61 -14.56
C GLU A 158 -2.63 -7.48 -16.04
N ASN A 159 -2.58 -6.26 -16.58
CA ASN A 159 -2.09 -5.98 -17.93
C ASN A 159 -0.65 -6.47 -18.12
N ALA A 160 0.26 -6.12 -17.20
CA ALA A 160 1.66 -6.56 -17.25
C ALA A 160 1.78 -8.09 -17.13
N MET A 161 1.01 -8.71 -16.24
CA MET A 161 0.96 -10.17 -16.07
C MET A 161 0.41 -10.88 -17.31
N PHE A 162 -0.55 -10.28 -18.02
CA PHE A 162 -1.08 -10.83 -19.27
C PHE A 162 0.02 -10.94 -20.33
N TYR A 163 0.77 -9.86 -20.58
CA TYR A 163 1.88 -9.91 -21.54
C TYR A 163 2.99 -10.85 -21.09
N PHE A 164 3.28 -10.91 -19.79
CA PHE A 164 4.23 -11.88 -19.24
C PHE A 164 3.79 -13.33 -19.55
N ARG A 165 2.50 -13.66 -19.41
CA ARG A 165 1.98 -15.00 -19.74
C ARG A 165 2.13 -15.34 -21.22
N LEU A 166 1.96 -14.38 -22.13
CA LEU A 166 2.16 -14.59 -23.57
C LEU A 166 3.60 -14.98 -23.91
N THR A 167 4.59 -14.69 -23.06
CA THR A 167 5.98 -15.14 -23.29
C THR A 167 6.15 -16.66 -23.18
N PHE A 168 5.20 -17.35 -22.55
CA PHE A 168 5.17 -18.81 -22.42
C PHE A 168 4.33 -19.48 -23.51
N ASP A 169 3.66 -18.71 -24.39
CA ASP A 169 2.88 -19.24 -25.50
C ASP A 169 3.75 -19.41 -26.77
N PRO A 170 4.03 -20.64 -27.21
CA PRO A 170 4.88 -20.89 -28.38
C PRO A 170 4.33 -20.27 -29.67
N SER A 171 3.01 -20.07 -29.78
CA SER A 171 2.38 -19.47 -30.96
C SER A 171 2.74 -17.99 -31.15
N CYS A 172 3.10 -17.31 -30.06
CA CYS A 172 3.42 -15.88 -30.05
C CYS A 172 4.93 -15.61 -30.18
N MET A 173 5.79 -16.59 -29.91
CA MET A 173 7.25 -16.40 -29.78
C MET A 173 7.99 -16.11 -31.10
N ASN A 174 7.45 -16.50 -32.26
CA ASN A 174 8.14 -16.31 -33.54
C ASN A 174 7.75 -15.03 -34.27
N THR A 175 6.55 -14.48 -34.01
CA THR A 175 6.01 -13.34 -34.76
C THR A 175 5.99 -12.06 -33.94
N ASN A 176 5.67 -12.15 -32.64
CA ASN A 176 5.32 -10.97 -31.84
C ASN A 176 6.22 -10.78 -30.59
N LYS A 177 7.35 -11.49 -30.52
CA LYS A 177 8.22 -11.51 -29.33
C LYS A 177 8.69 -10.13 -28.91
N ASP A 178 9.12 -9.31 -29.86
CA ASP A 178 9.63 -7.96 -29.56
C ASP A 178 8.51 -7.02 -29.11
N ILE A 179 7.31 -7.17 -29.68
CA ILE A 179 6.11 -6.42 -29.29
C ILE A 179 5.71 -6.79 -27.85
N ILE A 180 5.68 -8.08 -27.52
CA ILE A 180 5.35 -8.56 -26.17
C ILE A 180 6.38 -8.05 -25.15
N ARG A 181 7.68 -8.10 -25.47
CA ARG A 181 8.73 -7.55 -24.62
C ARG A 181 8.58 -6.04 -24.40
N SER A 182 8.29 -5.28 -25.46
CA SER A 182 8.03 -3.85 -25.35
C SER A 182 6.82 -3.57 -24.45
N ASN A 183 5.74 -4.34 -24.59
CA ASN A 183 4.53 -4.17 -23.79
C ASN A 183 4.76 -4.51 -22.31
N ILE A 184 5.56 -5.52 -22.00
CA ILE A 184 5.96 -5.83 -20.62
C ILE A 184 6.72 -4.65 -20.01
N ASN A 185 7.74 -4.15 -20.70
CA ASN A 185 8.55 -3.04 -20.22
C ASN A 185 7.74 -1.74 -20.06
N ASN A 186 6.78 -1.49 -20.95
CA ASN A 186 5.87 -0.36 -20.82
C ASN A 186 4.90 -0.55 -19.66
N GLY A 187 4.33 -1.75 -19.49
CA GLY A 187 3.48 -2.07 -18.34
C GLY A 187 4.19 -1.88 -17.00
N TYR A 188 5.49 -2.16 -16.91
CA TYR A 188 6.27 -1.87 -15.70
C TYR A 188 6.50 -0.38 -15.44
N LYS A 189 6.41 0.50 -16.44
CA LYS A 189 6.58 1.95 -16.28
C LYS A 189 5.31 2.66 -15.84
N GLU A 190 4.15 2.06 -16.12
CA GLU A 190 2.83 2.57 -15.71
C GLU A 190 2.49 2.22 -14.24
N ILE A 191 3.30 1.36 -13.61
CA ILE A 191 3.17 0.87 -12.22
C ILE A 191 4.10 1.63 -11.28
#